data_AF-A0A358PBL6-F1
#
_entry.id   AF-A0A358PBL6-F1
#
_cell.length_a   1.000
_cell.length_b   1.000
_cell.length_c   1.000
_cell.angle_alpha   90.00
_cell.angle_beta   90.00
_cell.angle_gamma   90.00
#
_symmetry.space_group_name_H-M   'P 1'
#
loop_
_entity.id
_entity.type
_entity.pdbx_description
1 polymer ?
#
loop_
_entity_poly.entity_id
_entity_poly.type
_entity_poly.pdbx_seq_one_letter_code
_entity_poly.pdbx_strand_id
1 'polypeptide(L)'
;LGVKELALTDLPDWIETTSDTINLIHVHQDQVTSLPDGARRIASADHCTNAAFVIGDDVFAIQGHPEFDADYTDALADLLVDRAGADCVNESRQSLATPHDGKLVAGWILAFFAKHAP
;
A
#
# COMPACT_ATOMS: atom_id res chain seq x y z
N LEU A 1 6.77 -6.10 -6.96
CA LEU A 1 7.55 -6.11 -5.71
C LEU A 1 8.22 -4.74 -5.50
N GLY A 2 8.54 -4.38 -4.25
CA GLY A 2 9.32 -3.18 -3.92
C GLY A 2 8.46 -1.94 -3.65
N VAL A 3 9.10 -0.77 -3.55
CA VAL A 3 8.41 0.51 -3.31
C VAL A 3 7.67 0.94 -4.58
N LYS A 4 6.39 1.29 -4.43
CA LYS A 4 5.51 1.75 -5.50
C LYS A 4 4.77 3.00 -5.07
N GLU A 5 4.70 3.96 -5.99
CA GLU A 5 3.87 5.16 -5.81
C GLU A 5 2.40 4.82 -6.06
N LEU A 6 1.54 5.32 -5.18
CA LEU A 6 0.09 5.23 -5.24
C LEU A 6 -0.49 6.65 -5.34
N ALA A 7 -1.33 6.88 -6.34
CA ALA A 7 -2.15 8.08 -6.43
C ALA A 7 -3.33 7.98 -5.46
N LEU A 8 -3.50 9.00 -4.63
CA LEU A 8 -4.58 9.13 -3.68
C LEU A 8 -5.80 9.77 -4.34
N THR A 9 -6.99 9.35 -3.91
CA THR A 9 -8.25 9.92 -4.39
C THR A 9 -9.32 9.79 -3.32
N ASP A 10 -10.29 10.69 -3.32
CA ASP A 10 -11.53 10.55 -2.54
C ASP A 10 -11.29 10.13 -1.07
N LEU A 11 -10.35 10.79 -0.39
CA LEU A 11 -9.91 10.39 0.94
C LEU A 11 -11.02 10.67 1.98
N PRO A 12 -11.28 9.76 2.94
CA PRO A 12 -12.15 10.05 4.06
C PRO A 12 -11.51 11.09 5.00
N ASP A 13 -12.34 11.86 5.71
CA ASP A 13 -11.92 13.02 6.52
C ASP A 13 -10.95 12.70 7.67
N TRP A 14 -10.81 11.43 8.05
CA TRP A 14 -9.85 10.98 9.08
C TRP A 14 -8.46 10.67 8.52
N ILE A 15 -8.29 10.69 7.19
CA ILE A 15 -6.98 10.62 6.55
C ILE A 15 -6.45 12.04 6.37
N GLU A 16 -5.39 12.36 7.11
CA GLU A 16 -4.65 13.61 6.95
C GLU A 16 -3.40 13.38 6.10
N THR A 17 -3.29 14.13 5.01
CA THR A 17 -2.12 14.18 4.14
C THR A 17 -2.09 15.51 3.37
N THR A 18 -0.89 15.98 3.05
CA THR A 18 -0.68 17.16 2.18
C THR A 18 -0.24 16.77 0.77
N SER A 19 -0.10 15.48 0.49
CA SER A 19 0.35 14.92 -0.78
C SER A 19 -0.79 14.21 -1.49
N ASP A 20 -0.80 14.31 -2.82
CA ASP A 20 -1.72 13.56 -3.69
C ASP A 20 -1.21 12.14 -4.00
N THR A 21 0.02 11.80 -3.56
CA THR A 21 0.61 10.47 -3.72
C THR A 21 1.29 9.99 -2.43
N ILE A 22 1.44 8.67 -2.30
CA ILE A 22 2.27 8.01 -1.28
C ILE A 22 3.10 6.89 -1.90
N ASN A 23 4.23 6.57 -1.28
CA ASN A 23 5.07 5.43 -1.62
C ASN A 23 4.90 4.31 -0.60
N LEU A 24 4.54 3.10 -1.04
CA LEU A 24 4.46 1.93 -0.16
C LEU A 24 5.20 0.73 -0.73
N ILE A 25 5.68 -0.12 0.17
CA ILE A 25 6.28 -1.40 -0.19
C ILE A 25 5.18 -2.37 -0.59
N HIS A 26 5.30 -2.99 -1.76
CA HIS A 26 4.34 -3.95 -2.31
C HIS A 26 5.00 -5.31 -2.47
N VAL A 27 4.43 -6.34 -1.84
CA VAL A 27 4.87 -7.74 -2.00
C VAL A 27 3.63 -8.62 -2.19
N HIS A 28 3.05 -8.57 -3.38
CA HIS A 28 1.87 -9.35 -3.75
C HIS A 28 1.92 -9.80 -5.20
N GLN A 29 1.04 -10.74 -5.53
CA GLN A 29 0.81 -11.25 -6.89
C GLN A 29 -0.66 -11.11 -7.25
N ASP A 30 -1.55 -11.45 -6.32
CA ASP A 30 -2.98 -11.28 -6.45
C ASP A 30 -3.41 -9.90 -5.96
N GLN A 31 -4.51 -9.41 -6.53
CA GLN A 31 -5.06 -8.10 -6.20
C GLN A 31 -6.57 -8.09 -6.35
N VAL A 32 -7.21 -7.11 -5.69
CA VAL A 32 -8.62 -6.79 -5.91
C VAL A 32 -8.77 -6.15 -7.28
N THR A 33 -9.42 -6.84 -8.23
CA THR A 33 -9.66 -6.33 -9.59
C THR A 33 -11.02 -5.65 -9.74
N SER A 34 -12.01 -6.06 -8.94
CA SER A 34 -13.33 -5.42 -8.84
C SER A 34 -13.58 -5.01 -7.41
N LEU A 35 -14.03 -3.76 -7.21
CA LEU A 35 -14.38 -3.28 -5.88
C LEU A 35 -15.60 -4.06 -5.34
N PRO A 36 -15.60 -4.42 -4.05
CA PRO A 36 -16.80 -4.92 -3.38
C PRO A 36 -17.94 -3.91 -3.42
N ASP A 37 -19.18 -4.38 -3.28
CA ASP A 37 -20.34 -3.50 -3.19
C ASP A 37 -20.21 -2.52 -2.03
N GLY A 38 -20.49 -1.24 -2.29
CA GLY A 38 -20.35 -0.16 -1.30
C GLY A 38 -18.91 0.27 -1.01
N ALA A 39 -17.91 -0.35 -1.65
CA ALA A 39 -16.53 0.05 -1.50
C ALA A 39 -16.21 1.30 -2.33
N ARG A 40 -15.34 2.14 -1.76
CA ARG A 40 -14.88 3.39 -2.34
C ARG A 40 -13.36 3.38 -2.36
N ARG A 41 -12.79 3.43 -3.56
CA ARG A 41 -11.34 3.42 -3.76
C ARG A 41 -10.73 4.72 -3.26
N ILE A 42 -9.62 4.59 -2.54
CA ILE A 42 -8.89 5.74 -1.99
C ILE A 42 -7.42 5.82 -2.42
N ALA A 43 -6.87 4.74 -2.97
CA ALA A 43 -5.55 4.75 -3.60
C ALA A 43 -5.49 3.81 -4.81
N SER A 44 -4.66 4.15 -5.80
CA SER A 44 -4.47 3.38 -7.03
C SER A 44 -3.07 3.53 -7.60
N ALA A 45 -2.64 2.54 -8.38
CA ALA A 45 -1.42 2.60 -9.19
C ALA A 45 -1.65 1.86 -10.52
N ASP A 46 -0.79 2.11 -11.51
CA ASP A 46 -0.88 1.47 -12.84
C ASP A 46 -0.89 -0.06 -12.76
N HIS A 47 -0.10 -0.63 -11.84
CA HIS A 47 -0.02 -2.07 -11.61
C HIS A 47 -1.11 -2.59 -10.64
N CYS A 48 -1.80 -1.69 -9.92
CA CYS A 48 -2.80 -2.04 -8.92
C CYS A 48 -3.91 -1.00 -8.81
N THR A 49 -4.99 -1.22 -9.56
CA THR A 49 -6.08 -0.25 -9.68
C THR A 49 -6.81 0.00 -8.36
N ASN A 50 -6.97 -1.01 -7.50
CA ASN A 50 -7.63 -0.90 -6.19
C ASN A 50 -6.61 -1.06 -5.03
N ALA A 51 -5.56 -0.24 -5.02
CA ALA A 51 -4.47 -0.37 -4.05
C ALA A 51 -4.88 -0.08 -2.60
N ALA A 52 -5.90 0.78 -2.40
CA ALA A 52 -6.59 0.92 -1.12
C ALA A 52 -8.05 1.33 -1.33
N PHE A 53 -8.93 0.93 -0.42
CA PHE A 53 -10.34 1.30 -0.42
C PHE A 53 -10.94 1.27 0.99
N VAL A 54 -12.09 1.92 1.14
CA VAL A 54 -12.92 1.86 2.35
C VAL A 54 -14.29 1.30 2.03
N ILE A 55 -14.98 0.73 3.01
CA ILE A 55 -16.40 0.36 2.90
C ILE A 55 -17.13 0.97 4.09
N GLY A 56 -17.99 1.96 3.80
CA GLY A 56 -18.60 2.79 4.83
C GLY A 56 -17.52 3.41 5.73
N ASP A 57 -17.76 3.37 7.03
CA ASP A 57 -16.80 3.81 8.04
C ASP A 57 -16.04 2.64 8.70
N ASP A 58 -16.52 1.40 8.56
CA ASP A 58 -16.06 0.26 9.36
C ASP A 58 -14.92 -0.55 8.73
N VAL A 59 -14.59 -0.30 7.46
CA VAL A 59 -13.56 -1.06 6.73
C VAL A 59 -12.57 -0.11 6.08
N PHE A 60 -11.29 -0.34 6.38
CA PHE A 60 -10.16 0.25 5.67
C PHE A 60 -9.25 -0.89 5.18
N ALA A 61 -9.07 -0.98 3.87
CA ALA A 61 -8.24 -1.99 3.21
C ALA A 61 -7.10 -1.34 2.45
N ILE A 62 -5.90 -1.92 2.57
CA ILE A 62 -4.70 -1.49 1.86
C ILE A 62 -3.91 -2.70 1.38
N GLN A 63 -3.41 -2.64 0.15
CA GLN A 63 -2.67 -3.73 -0.50
C GLN A 63 -1.16 -3.64 -0.24
N GLY A 64 -0.64 -2.42 -0.07
CA GLY A 64 0.76 -2.19 0.31
C GLY A 64 1.01 -2.51 1.79
N HIS A 65 2.29 -2.69 2.12
CA HIS A 65 2.80 -3.08 3.43
C HIS A 65 3.42 -1.87 4.16
N PRO A 66 2.64 -1.06 4.89
CA PRO A 66 3.18 0.03 5.70
C PRO A 66 4.07 -0.46 6.87
N GLU A 67 3.98 -1.75 7.20
CA GLU A 67 4.73 -2.43 8.26
C GLU A 67 6.10 -2.95 7.82
N PHE A 68 6.40 -2.96 6.52
CA PHE A 68 7.70 -3.39 6.00
C PHE A 68 8.69 -2.22 5.95
N ASP A 69 9.98 -2.57 6.01
CA ASP A 69 11.09 -1.67 5.71
C ASP A 69 11.95 -2.25 4.56
N ALA A 70 12.95 -1.46 4.13
CA ALA A 70 13.82 -1.83 3.01
C ALA A 70 14.61 -3.11 3.28
N ASP A 71 15.20 -3.25 4.48
CA ASP A 71 16.05 -4.38 4.83
C ASP A 71 15.26 -5.69 4.86
N TYR A 72 14.07 -5.67 5.47
CA TYR A 72 13.15 -6.81 5.47
C TYR A 72 12.72 -7.18 4.04
N THR A 73 12.42 -6.18 3.21
CA THR A 73 11.96 -6.40 1.84
C THR A 73 13.07 -6.99 0.97
N ASP A 74 14.31 -6.55 1.12
CA ASP A 74 15.46 -7.11 0.38
C ASP A 74 15.71 -8.58 0.75
N ALA A 75 15.68 -8.89 2.05
CA ALA A 75 15.81 -10.27 2.53
C ALA A 75 14.67 -11.17 2.02
N LEU A 76 13.44 -10.65 1.96
CA LEU A 76 12.30 -11.38 1.41
C LEU A 76 12.42 -11.55 -0.11
N ALA A 77 13.00 -10.58 -0.83
CA ALA A 77 13.12 -10.62 -2.29
C ALA A 77 13.96 -11.80 -2.78
N ASP A 78 15.01 -12.20 -2.03
CA ASP A 78 15.81 -13.41 -2.34
C ASP A 78 14.97 -14.68 -2.38
N LEU A 79 14.03 -14.81 -1.43
CA LEU A 79 13.13 -15.96 -1.35
C LEU A 79 12.09 -15.98 -2.48
N LEU A 80 11.91 -14.85 -3.16
CA LEU A 80 10.89 -14.66 -4.18
C LEU A 80 11.44 -14.77 -5.60
N VAL A 81 12.77 -14.86 -5.80
CA VAL A 81 13.39 -14.89 -7.15
C VAL A 81 12.79 -15.97 -8.04
N ASP A 82 12.62 -17.19 -7.53
CA ASP A 82 12.09 -18.31 -8.31
C ASP A 82 10.64 -18.10 -8.75
N ARG A 83 9.86 -17.34 -7.99
CA ARG A 83 8.44 -17.06 -8.25
C ARG A 83 8.21 -15.78 -9.05
N ALA A 84 8.94 -14.71 -8.70
CA ALA A 84 8.77 -13.37 -9.26
C ALA A 84 9.67 -13.12 -10.48
N GLY A 85 10.72 -13.92 -10.66
CA GLY A 85 11.75 -13.72 -11.67
C GLY A 85 12.82 -12.72 -11.24
N ALA A 86 14.05 -12.93 -11.72
CA ALA A 86 15.22 -12.12 -11.36
C ALA A 86 15.04 -10.64 -11.70
N ASP A 87 14.43 -10.31 -12.84
CA ASP A 87 14.21 -8.93 -13.27
C ASP A 87 13.29 -8.19 -12.29
N CYS A 88 12.16 -8.80 -11.89
CA CYS A 88 11.24 -8.19 -10.94
C CYS A 88 11.89 -7.97 -9.56
N VAL A 89 12.72 -8.92 -9.11
CA VAL A 89 13.47 -8.78 -7.85
C VAL A 89 14.52 -7.68 -7.95
N ASN A 90 15.23 -7.58 -9.07
CA ASN A 90 16.22 -6.53 -9.28
C ASN A 90 15.58 -5.13 -9.33
N GLU A 91 14.43 -4.98 -10.01
CA GLU A 91 13.64 -3.75 -9.98
C GLU A 91 13.15 -3.42 -8.57
N SER A 92 12.68 -4.43 -7.83
CA SER A 92 12.28 -4.27 -6.44
C SER A 92 13.42 -3.70 -5.61
N ARG A 93 14.61 -4.30 -5.69
CA ARG A 93 15.82 -3.84 -4.98
C ARG A 93 16.19 -2.41 -5.30
N GLN A 94 16.16 -2.03 -6.57
CA GLN A 94 16.44 -0.65 -7.00
C GLN A 94 15.44 0.33 -6.39
N SER A 95 14.16 -0.05 -6.30
CA SER A 95 13.12 0.80 -5.70
C SER A 95 13.28 1.01 -4.19
N LEU A 96 14.00 0.15 -3.46
CA LEU A 96 14.19 0.26 -2.01
C LEU A 96 15.03 1.50 -1.60
N ALA A 97 15.73 2.13 -2.55
CA ALA A 97 16.39 3.41 -2.32
C ALA A 97 15.40 4.59 -2.17
N THR A 98 14.16 4.42 -2.62
CA THR A 98 13.10 5.41 -2.47
C THR A 98 12.49 5.32 -1.07
N PRO A 99 12.42 6.42 -0.31
CA PRO A 99 11.71 6.43 0.96
C PRO A 99 10.25 6.02 0.81
N HIS A 100 9.73 5.25 1.76
CA HIS A 100 8.33 4.84 1.81
C HIS A 100 7.58 5.55 2.96
N ASP A 101 6.28 5.72 2.79
CA ASP A 101 5.38 6.46 3.67
C ASP A 101 4.69 5.57 4.71
N GLY A 102 5.34 4.46 5.10
CA GLY A 102 4.77 3.47 6.03
C GLY A 102 4.32 4.10 7.35
N LYS A 103 5.07 5.07 7.88
CA LYS A 103 4.71 5.82 9.11
C LYS A 103 3.49 6.72 8.93
N LEU A 104 3.35 7.37 7.77
CA LEU A 104 2.18 8.19 7.46
C LEU A 104 0.92 7.32 7.46
N VAL A 105 0.99 6.20 6.75
CA VAL A 105 -0.12 5.24 6.66
C VAL A 105 -0.42 4.57 8.00
N ALA A 106 0.61 4.29 8.83
CA ALA A 106 0.40 3.85 10.21
C ALA A 106 -0.40 4.89 11.02
N GLY A 107 -0.17 6.19 10.79
CA GLY A 107 -0.99 7.26 11.36
C GLY A 107 -2.46 7.17 10.93
N TRP A 108 -2.71 6.86 9.66
CA TRP A 108 -4.09 6.64 9.16
C TRP A 108 -4.75 5.43 9.82
N ILE A 109 -4.02 4.33 10.03
CA ILE A 109 -4.51 3.14 10.74
C ILE A 109 -4.90 3.52 12.19
N LEU A 110 -4.06 4.31 12.87
CA LEU A 110 -4.38 4.79 14.22
C LEU A 110 -5.60 5.71 14.23
N ALA A 111 -5.72 6.64 13.28
CA ALA A 111 -6.87 7.53 13.16
C ALA A 111 -8.18 6.75 12.89
N PHE A 112 -8.10 5.74 12.02
CA PHE A 112 -9.20 4.81 11.76
C PHE A 112 -9.67 4.14 13.04
N PHE A 113 -8.76 3.57 13.86
CA PHE A 113 -9.15 2.96 15.13
C PHE A 113 -9.65 3.99 16.16
N ALA A 114 -9.05 5.17 16.24
CA ALA A 114 -9.46 6.22 17.17
C ALA A 114 -10.89 6.71 16.88
N LYS A 115 -11.29 6.80 15.61
CA LYS A 115 -12.67 7.12 15.21
C LYS A 115 -13.69 6.09 15.71
N HIS A 116 -13.28 4.83 15.89
CA HIS A 116 -14.13 3.72 16.32
C HIS A 116 -13.92 3.32 17.79
N ALA A 117 -13.17 4.12 18.55
CA ALA A 117 -13.05 3.92 19.99
C ALA A 117 -14.41 4.11 20.68
N PRO A 118 -14.77 3.26 21.66
CA PRO A 118 -16.05 3.33 22.37
C PRO A 118 -16.18 4.54 23.29
#